data_AF-A0AA37S4F0-F1
#
_entry.id   AF-A0AA37S4F0-F1
#
_cell.length_a   1.000
_cell.length_b   1.000
_cell.length_c   1.000
_cell.angle_alpha   90.00
_cell.angle_beta   90.00
_cell.angle_gamma   90.00
#
_symmetry.space_group_name_H-M   'P 1'
#
loop_
_entity.id
_entity.type
_entity.pdbx_description
1 polymer ?
#
loop_
_entity_poly.entity_id
_entity_poly.type
_entity_poly.pdbx_seq_one_letter_code
_entity_poly.pdbx_strand_id
1 'polypeptide(L)'
;MKKNKLALALVLTGICAAGTAHAANDRFIIQVDNNKKGVVKALTKKLGGEIKVDGNGFIAAKFTGQDLSSLKGLLNNPHIKLIEEDHKRVPMSLFNDDVGDVMQQQITPYAVYQSQVDQVTFDANAGMKVCVIDSGLDSSNPDFIWGNITGNWFDNDGPHGTHVAGTIGAADNNLGVVGMALGVAMHIIKVFNESGWGYSSDLAQAADLCSQAGANIISMSLGGGGSNSTESNAFANFTNAGGLVVAAAGNDGWC
;
A
#
# COMPACT_ATOMS: atom_id res chain seq x y z
N MET A 1 74.57 8.25 -11.68
CA MET A 1 73.84 8.11 -10.40
C MET A 1 72.39 7.77 -10.67
N LYS A 2 71.84 6.83 -9.90
CA LYS A 2 70.43 6.42 -9.74
C LYS A 2 69.72 5.72 -10.93
N LYS A 3 69.76 4.38 -10.84
CA LYS A 3 68.75 3.45 -11.35
C LYS A 3 67.39 3.78 -10.73
N ASN A 4 66.31 3.79 -11.51
CA ASN A 4 64.97 3.54 -10.98
C ASN A 4 64.25 2.53 -11.87
N LYS A 5 64.09 1.33 -11.31
CA LYS A 5 63.25 0.25 -11.83
C LYS A 5 61.80 0.68 -11.64
N LEU A 6 61.02 0.80 -12.71
CA LEU A 6 59.56 0.77 -12.60
C LEU A 6 59.12 -0.68 -12.87
N ALA A 7 58.70 -1.35 -11.81
CA ALA A 7 58.12 -2.68 -11.87
C ALA A 7 56.72 -2.56 -12.49
N LEU A 8 56.49 -3.30 -13.56
CA LEU A 8 55.17 -3.48 -14.16
C LEU A 8 54.38 -4.45 -13.26
N ALA A 9 53.53 -3.91 -12.38
CA ALA A 9 52.64 -4.71 -11.56
C ALA A 9 51.46 -5.20 -12.43
N LEU A 10 51.42 -6.50 -12.68
CA LEU A 10 50.30 -7.20 -13.27
C LEU A 10 49.13 -7.14 -12.29
N VAL A 11 48.13 -6.27 -12.54
CA VAL A 11 46.87 -6.28 -11.79
C VAL A 11 46.06 -7.46 -12.32
N LEU A 12 46.07 -8.59 -11.60
CA LEU A 12 45.11 -9.66 -11.82
C LEU A 12 43.71 -9.12 -11.49
N THR A 13 42.90 -8.93 -12.52
CA THR A 13 41.45 -8.73 -12.40
C THR A 13 40.82 -10.02 -11.88
N GLY A 14 40.65 -10.11 -10.56
CA GLY A 14 39.80 -11.11 -9.93
C GLY A 14 38.34 -10.77 -10.20
N ILE A 15 37.79 -11.30 -11.31
CA ILE A 15 36.34 -11.36 -11.50
C ILE A 15 35.82 -12.41 -10.52
N CYS A 16 35.48 -11.98 -9.31
CA CYS A 16 34.59 -12.75 -8.45
C CYS A 16 33.20 -12.72 -9.09
N ALA A 17 32.93 -13.67 -9.98
CA ALA A 17 31.57 -14.03 -10.33
C ALA A 17 30.96 -14.67 -9.09
N ALA A 18 30.33 -13.86 -8.24
CA ALA A 18 29.39 -14.36 -7.25
C ALA A 18 28.20 -14.92 -8.03
N GLY A 19 28.29 -16.20 -8.40
CA GLY A 19 27.15 -16.95 -8.88
C GLY A 19 26.10 -16.93 -7.78
N THR A 20 25.00 -16.22 -8.01
CA THR A 20 23.81 -16.36 -7.19
C THR A 20 23.35 -17.81 -7.30
N ALA A 21 23.63 -18.61 -6.28
CA ALA A 21 23.00 -19.92 -6.14
C ALA A 21 21.50 -19.67 -6.01
N HIS A 22 20.75 -19.90 -7.09
CA HIS A 22 19.29 -19.98 -7.02
C HIS A 22 18.97 -21.11 -6.04
N ALA A 23 18.28 -20.80 -4.94
CA ALA A 23 17.69 -21.83 -4.10
C ALA A 23 16.74 -22.64 -4.99
N ALA A 24 17.05 -23.92 -5.22
CA ALA A 24 16.22 -24.79 -6.04
C ALA A 24 14.79 -24.82 -5.46
N ASN A 25 13.78 -24.80 -6.34
CA ASN A 25 12.42 -25.08 -5.91
C ASN A 25 12.35 -26.57 -5.54
N ASP A 26 12.41 -26.88 -4.25
CA ASP A 26 12.40 -28.27 -3.76
C ASP A 26 11.03 -28.96 -3.90
N ARG A 27 10.01 -28.33 -4.48
CA ARG A 27 8.63 -28.83 -4.49
C ARG A 27 8.13 -29.03 -5.92
N PHE A 28 7.49 -30.17 -6.15
CA PHE A 28 7.06 -30.61 -7.47
C PHE A 28 5.62 -31.09 -7.45
N ILE A 29 4.90 -30.83 -8.53
CA ILE A 29 3.55 -31.37 -8.80
C ILE A 29 3.72 -32.62 -9.66
N ILE A 30 3.13 -33.73 -9.22
CA ILE A 30 3.11 -35.01 -9.93
C ILE A 30 1.66 -35.30 -10.31
N GLN A 31 1.34 -35.16 -11.59
CA GLN A 31 0.01 -35.45 -12.11
C GLN A 31 -0.17 -36.96 -12.27
N VAL A 32 -1.25 -37.51 -11.70
CA VAL A 32 -1.48 -38.95 -11.59
C VAL A 32 -2.97 -39.27 -11.68
N ASP A 33 -3.31 -40.41 -12.30
CA ASP A 33 -4.69 -40.91 -12.24
C ASP A 33 -5.10 -41.25 -10.80
N ASN A 34 -6.26 -40.74 -10.37
CA ASN A 34 -6.75 -40.94 -8.99
C ASN A 34 -6.78 -42.41 -8.56
N ASN A 35 -7.13 -43.31 -9.47
CA ASN A 35 -7.20 -44.76 -9.23
C ASN A 35 -5.84 -45.39 -8.90
N LYS A 36 -4.74 -44.70 -9.22
CA LYS A 36 -3.35 -45.15 -9.04
C LYS A 36 -2.54 -44.21 -8.14
N LYS A 37 -3.16 -43.15 -7.62
CA LYS A 37 -2.55 -42.16 -6.73
C LYS A 37 -1.92 -42.79 -5.49
N GLY A 38 -2.52 -43.84 -4.92
CA GLY A 38 -1.96 -44.57 -3.79
C GLY A 38 -0.57 -45.18 -4.06
N VAL A 39 -0.36 -45.73 -5.25
CA VAL A 39 0.93 -46.33 -5.66
C VAL A 39 1.99 -45.24 -5.85
N VAL A 40 1.62 -44.14 -6.49
CA VAL A 40 2.53 -43.01 -6.71
C VAL A 40 2.92 -42.35 -5.39
N LYS A 41 1.99 -42.17 -4.45
CA LYS A 41 2.29 -41.67 -3.09
C LYS A 41 3.30 -42.55 -2.35
N ALA A 42 3.16 -43.88 -2.44
CA ALA A 42 4.09 -44.82 -1.81
C ALA A 42 5.49 -44.73 -2.44
N LEU A 43 5.55 -44.64 -3.77
CA LEU A 43 6.81 -44.47 -4.51
C LEU A 43 7.50 -43.14 -4.17
N THR A 44 6.74 -42.02 -4.13
CA THR A 44 7.23 -40.70 -3.73
C THR A 44 7.87 -40.74 -2.35
N LYS A 45 7.22 -41.35 -1.35
CA LYS A 45 7.78 -41.50 0.00
C LYS A 45 9.04 -42.37 0.01
N LYS A 46 9.05 -43.49 -0.73
CA LYS A 46 10.22 -44.39 -0.83
C LYS A 46 11.46 -43.67 -1.39
N LEU A 47 11.26 -42.70 -2.27
CA LEU A 47 12.31 -41.89 -2.88
C LEU A 47 12.70 -40.65 -2.04
N GLY A 48 12.21 -40.56 -0.80
CA GLY A 48 12.52 -39.45 0.11
C GLY A 48 11.65 -38.20 -0.10
N GLY A 49 10.59 -38.29 -0.92
CA GLY A 49 9.65 -37.20 -1.13
C GLY A 49 8.65 -37.06 0.01
N GLU A 50 8.53 -35.85 0.54
CA GLU A 50 7.53 -35.50 1.55
C GLU A 50 6.27 -34.96 0.87
N ILE A 51 5.16 -35.70 0.95
CA ILE A 51 3.89 -35.27 0.35
C ILE A 51 3.33 -34.07 1.13
N LYS A 52 3.18 -32.93 0.46
CA LYS A 52 2.61 -31.70 1.02
C LYS A 52 1.14 -31.50 0.67
N VAL A 53 0.74 -31.91 -0.53
CA VAL A 53 -0.65 -31.80 -1.00
C VAL A 53 -1.07 -33.09 -1.68
N ASP A 54 -2.29 -33.55 -1.39
CA ASP A 54 -2.94 -34.68 -2.04
C ASP A 54 -4.22 -34.18 -2.73
N GLY A 55 -4.09 -33.80 -3.99
CA GLY A 55 -5.14 -33.16 -4.77
C GLY A 55 -5.92 -34.14 -5.66
N ASN A 56 -6.98 -33.65 -6.28
CA ASN A 56 -7.71 -34.42 -7.29
C ASN A 56 -6.88 -34.49 -8.58
N GLY A 57 -6.38 -35.68 -8.94
CA GLY A 57 -5.56 -35.88 -10.14
C GLY A 57 -4.07 -35.50 -10.01
N PHE A 58 -3.60 -35.13 -8.82
CA PHE A 58 -2.18 -34.81 -8.59
C PHE A 58 -1.77 -34.99 -7.12
N ILE A 59 -0.47 -35.07 -6.87
CA ILE A 59 0.14 -34.86 -5.56
C ILE A 59 1.22 -33.79 -5.68
N ALA A 60 1.44 -32.99 -4.63
CA ALA A 60 2.61 -32.13 -4.53
C ALA A 60 3.55 -32.67 -3.45
N ALA A 61 4.82 -32.83 -3.78
CA ALA A 61 5.81 -33.38 -2.86
C ALA A 61 7.10 -32.54 -2.85
N LYS A 62 7.69 -32.42 -1.66
CA LYS A 62 8.99 -31.79 -1.47
C LYS A 62 10.09 -32.86 -1.52
N PHE A 63 11.13 -32.63 -2.31
CA PHE A 63 12.35 -33.45 -2.36
C PHE A 63 13.55 -32.58 -2.00
N THR A 64 14.05 -32.71 -0.77
CA THR A 64 15.18 -31.88 -0.29
C THR A 64 16.44 -32.17 -1.10
N GLY A 65 17.01 -31.15 -1.73
CA GLY A 65 18.27 -31.25 -2.48
C GLY A 65 18.18 -31.99 -3.82
N GLN A 66 16.97 -32.22 -4.35
CA GLN A 66 16.76 -32.78 -5.68
C GLN A 66 16.17 -31.72 -6.63
N ASP A 67 16.55 -31.81 -7.90
CA ASP A 67 16.01 -30.97 -8.97
C ASP A 67 15.04 -31.78 -9.86
N LEU A 68 14.35 -31.09 -10.78
CA LEU A 68 13.42 -31.75 -11.71
C LEU A 68 14.10 -32.86 -12.54
N SER A 69 15.39 -32.68 -12.87
CA SER A 69 16.15 -33.65 -13.67
C SER A 69 16.32 -34.99 -12.96
N SER A 70 16.55 -34.95 -11.64
CA SER A 70 16.64 -36.12 -10.76
C SER A 70 15.32 -36.88 -10.63
N LEU A 71 14.20 -36.19 -10.87
CA LEU A 71 12.85 -36.75 -10.78
C LEU A 71 12.34 -37.31 -12.12
N LYS A 72 13.04 -37.12 -13.24
CA LYS A 72 12.63 -37.69 -14.55
C LYS A 72 12.48 -39.20 -14.52
N GLY A 73 13.21 -39.92 -13.66
CA GLY A 73 13.06 -41.37 -13.48
C GLY A 73 11.66 -41.80 -13.02
N LEU A 74 10.90 -40.92 -12.36
CA LEU A 74 9.49 -41.15 -12.02
C LEU A 74 8.59 -41.17 -13.26
N LEU A 75 8.95 -40.51 -14.36
CA LEU A 75 8.18 -40.52 -15.61
C LEU A 75 8.12 -41.90 -16.28
N ASN A 76 8.99 -42.84 -15.89
CA ASN A 76 8.91 -44.23 -16.37
C ASN A 76 7.73 -45.00 -15.74
N ASN A 77 7.02 -44.41 -14.77
CA ASN A 77 5.79 -44.98 -14.23
C ASN A 77 4.61 -44.67 -15.16
N PRO A 78 3.91 -45.67 -15.72
CA PRO A 78 2.83 -45.44 -16.68
C PRO A 78 1.61 -44.70 -16.09
N HIS A 79 1.59 -44.46 -14.77
CA HIS A 79 0.52 -43.75 -14.09
C HIS A 79 0.85 -42.28 -13.80
N ILE A 80 2.08 -41.84 -14.02
CA ILE A 80 2.47 -40.44 -13.90
C ILE A 80 2.37 -39.79 -15.27
N LYS A 81 1.52 -38.76 -15.37
CA LYS A 81 1.28 -38.04 -16.62
C LYS A 81 2.30 -36.95 -16.85
N LEU A 82 2.68 -36.26 -15.77
CA LEU A 82 3.57 -35.11 -15.80
C LEU A 82 4.22 -34.94 -14.43
N ILE A 83 5.44 -34.43 -14.44
CA ILE A 83 6.09 -33.85 -13.26
C ILE A 83 6.56 -32.46 -13.65
N GLU A 84 6.17 -31.48 -12.85
CA GLU A 84 6.51 -30.07 -13.04
C GLU A 84 6.88 -29.43 -11.71
N GLU A 85 7.57 -28.29 -11.75
CA GLU A 85 7.89 -27.54 -10.55
C GLU A 85 6.60 -26.96 -9.92
N ASP A 86 6.46 -27.11 -8.60
CA ASP A 86 5.43 -26.42 -7.83
C ASP A 86 5.90 -24.99 -7.57
N HIS A 87 5.70 -24.13 -8.56
CA HIS A 87 6.10 -22.74 -8.48
C HIS A 87 5.40 -22.05 -7.30
N LYS A 88 6.21 -21.45 -6.43
CA LYS A 88 5.72 -20.62 -5.33
C LYS A 88 4.80 -19.54 -5.91
N ARG A 89 3.58 -19.48 -5.40
CA ARG A 89 2.68 -18.36 -5.63
C ARG A 89 2.77 -17.46 -4.41
N VAL A 90 3.16 -16.21 -4.63
CA VAL A 90 3.07 -15.14 -3.65
C VAL A 90 1.75 -14.40 -3.89
N PRO A 91 1.12 -13.78 -2.87
CA PRO A 91 0.00 -12.88 -3.11
C PRO A 91 0.41 -11.82 -4.13
N MET A 92 -0.34 -11.72 -5.23
CA MET A 92 -0.12 -10.66 -6.21
C MET A 92 -0.98 -9.46 -5.83
N SER A 93 -0.40 -8.52 -5.08
CA SER A 93 -0.72 -7.11 -5.29
C SER A 93 0.27 -6.59 -6.34
N LEU A 94 -0.22 -5.95 -7.40
CA LEU A 94 0.60 -5.35 -8.46
C LEU A 94 0.73 -3.83 -8.33
N PHE A 95 0.45 -3.28 -7.16
CA PHE A 95 0.48 -1.84 -6.91
C PHE A 95 1.06 -1.61 -5.51
N ASN A 96 2.37 -1.43 -5.44
CA ASN A 96 3.06 -1.15 -4.19
C ASN A 96 3.39 0.35 -4.16
N ASP A 97 3.17 0.98 -3.00
CA ASP A 97 3.87 2.20 -2.60
C ASP A 97 5.39 2.02 -2.81
N ASP A 98 6.16 3.12 -2.87
CA ASP A 98 7.63 3.01 -2.91
C ASP A 98 8.12 2.06 -1.80
N VAL A 99 9.03 1.13 -2.12
CA VAL A 99 9.55 0.17 -1.12
C VAL A 99 10.39 0.94 -0.10
N GLY A 100 10.02 0.92 1.18
CA GLY A 100 10.73 1.66 2.20
C GLY A 100 10.21 1.54 3.62
N ASP A 101 10.97 2.11 4.56
CA ASP A 101 10.50 2.44 5.90
C ASP A 101 10.17 3.93 5.93
N VAL A 102 8.89 4.27 6.15
CA VAL A 102 8.40 5.67 6.24
C VAL A 102 9.09 6.48 7.34
N MET A 103 9.71 5.81 8.32
CA MET A 103 10.47 6.47 9.39
C MET A 103 11.93 6.78 8.98
N GLN A 104 12.39 6.26 7.85
CA GLN A 104 13.77 6.40 7.36
C GLN A 104 13.86 7.13 6.01
N GLN A 105 12.80 7.09 5.21
CA GLN A 105 12.71 7.78 3.93
C GLN A 105 11.26 8.10 3.60
N GLN A 106 11.05 9.10 2.75
CA GLN A 106 9.73 9.37 2.20
C GLN A 106 9.33 8.30 1.19
N ILE A 107 8.05 7.94 1.21
CA ILE A 107 7.44 6.99 0.30
C ILE A 107 6.33 7.68 -0.47
N THR A 108 6.25 7.46 -1.77
CA THR A 108 5.11 7.90 -2.58
C THR A 108 3.98 6.87 -2.48
N PRO A 109 2.81 7.23 -1.91
CA PRO A 109 1.66 6.33 -1.90
C PRO A 109 1.19 6.02 -3.33
N TYR A 110 0.76 4.79 -3.59
CA TYR A 110 0.27 4.34 -4.90
C TYR A 110 -0.79 5.27 -5.49
N ALA A 111 -1.66 5.81 -4.63
CA ALA A 111 -2.74 6.70 -5.05
C ALA A 111 -2.23 7.92 -5.83
N VAL A 112 -1.01 8.39 -5.59
CA VAL A 112 -0.38 9.50 -6.34
C VAL A 112 -0.22 9.10 -7.82
N TYR A 113 0.34 7.92 -8.09
CA TYR A 113 0.48 7.40 -9.46
C TYR A 113 -0.87 7.02 -10.08
N GLN A 114 -1.77 6.43 -9.28
CA GLN A 114 -3.08 6.01 -9.77
C GLN A 114 -3.92 7.18 -10.27
N SER A 115 -3.85 8.30 -9.54
CA SER A 115 -4.54 9.55 -9.88
C SER A 115 -3.76 10.41 -10.87
N GLN A 116 -2.53 10.03 -11.24
CA GLN A 116 -1.62 10.79 -12.10
C GLN A 116 -1.29 12.18 -11.54
N VAL A 117 -1.34 12.34 -10.22
CA VAL A 117 -0.99 13.61 -9.55
C VAL A 117 0.48 13.95 -9.77
N ASP A 118 1.34 12.95 -9.94
CA ASP A 118 2.75 13.11 -10.32
C ASP A 118 2.96 13.76 -11.71
N GLN A 119 1.93 13.77 -12.56
CA GLN A 119 2.00 14.36 -13.91
C GLN A 119 1.56 15.82 -13.95
N VAL A 120 1.06 16.37 -12.84
CA VAL A 120 0.64 17.77 -12.73
C VAL A 120 1.55 18.54 -11.78
N THR A 121 1.86 19.79 -12.11
CA THR A 121 2.64 20.64 -11.23
C THR A 121 1.73 21.26 -10.17
N PHE A 122 2.03 20.98 -8.90
CA PHE A 122 1.38 21.67 -7.79
C PHE A 122 1.86 23.13 -7.71
N ASP A 123 0.94 24.08 -7.85
CA ASP A 123 1.21 25.51 -7.64
C ASP A 123 0.84 25.93 -6.22
N ALA A 124 1.83 25.94 -5.33
CA ALA A 124 1.65 26.40 -3.96
C ALA A 124 1.22 27.88 -3.86
N ASN A 125 1.43 28.69 -4.91
CA ASN A 125 1.05 30.11 -4.94
C ASN A 125 -0.41 30.33 -5.33
N ALA A 126 -1.13 29.28 -5.75
CA ALA A 126 -2.56 29.35 -6.01
C ALA A 126 -3.36 29.73 -4.75
N GLY A 127 -2.77 29.58 -3.55
CA GLY A 127 -3.36 30.03 -2.29
C GLY A 127 -4.58 29.23 -1.86
N MET A 128 -4.73 28.01 -2.38
CA MET A 128 -5.85 27.13 -2.09
C MET A 128 -5.79 26.60 -0.65
N LYS A 129 -6.95 26.54 0.00
CA LYS A 129 -7.10 26.00 1.36
C LYS A 129 -8.16 24.89 1.40
N VAL A 130 -7.80 23.77 2.04
CA VAL A 130 -8.69 22.62 2.25
C VAL A 130 -9.18 22.60 3.69
N CYS A 131 -10.50 22.60 3.89
CA CYS A 131 -11.09 22.30 5.18
C CYS A 131 -11.30 20.79 5.32
N VAL A 132 -10.80 20.19 6.38
CA VAL A 132 -10.97 18.75 6.68
C VAL A 132 -11.88 18.62 7.89
N ILE A 133 -13.06 18.04 7.68
CA ILE A 133 -14.04 17.80 8.74
C ILE A 133 -13.93 16.33 9.17
N ASP A 134 -13.31 16.07 10.32
CA ASP A 134 -12.91 14.69 10.71
C ASP A 134 -12.68 14.53 12.25
N SER A 135 -11.75 13.66 12.68
CA SER A 135 -11.48 13.30 14.08
C SER A 135 -10.40 14.12 14.80
N GLY A 136 -9.79 15.08 14.11
CA GLY A 136 -8.58 15.79 14.58
C GLY A 136 -7.29 15.17 14.04
N LEU A 137 -6.14 15.73 14.42
CA LEU A 137 -4.80 15.35 13.95
C LEU A 137 -3.87 14.99 15.12
N ASP A 138 -3.06 13.96 14.92
CA ASP A 138 -1.98 13.61 15.83
C ASP A 138 -0.86 14.66 15.79
N SER A 139 -0.75 15.44 16.87
CA SER A 139 0.25 16.49 17.04
C SER A 139 1.69 15.99 17.01
N SER A 140 1.92 14.69 17.20
CA SER A 140 3.25 14.08 17.15
C SER A 140 3.71 13.77 15.73
N ASN A 141 2.82 13.89 14.73
CA ASN A 141 3.15 13.57 13.35
C ASN A 141 4.15 14.60 12.77
N PRO A 142 5.38 14.17 12.40
CA PRO A 142 6.40 15.06 11.86
C PRO A 142 6.17 15.44 10.39
N ASP A 143 5.19 14.82 9.72
CA ASP A 143 5.00 14.86 8.27
C ASP A 143 4.13 16.05 7.81
N PHE A 144 3.68 16.89 8.73
CA PHE A 144 2.88 18.08 8.45
C PHE A 144 3.69 19.37 8.58
N ILE A 145 3.39 20.35 7.71
CA ILE A 145 3.81 21.74 7.89
C ILE A 145 2.82 22.42 8.85
N TRP A 146 3.05 22.29 10.16
CA TRP A 146 2.11 22.78 11.19
C TRP A 146 1.75 24.28 11.08
N GLY A 147 2.63 25.11 10.51
CA GLY A 147 2.34 26.53 10.25
C GLY A 147 1.22 26.78 9.23
N ASN A 148 0.89 25.78 8.42
CA ASN A 148 -0.17 25.83 7.41
C ASN A 148 -1.50 25.25 7.90
N ILE A 149 -1.56 24.77 9.15
CA ILE A 149 -2.73 24.08 9.72
C ILE A 149 -3.38 24.96 10.79
N THR A 150 -4.69 25.14 10.68
CA THR A 150 -5.50 25.94 11.61
C THR A 150 -6.75 25.17 12.06
N GLY A 151 -7.53 25.73 13.00
CA GLY A 151 -8.74 25.10 13.54
C GLY A 151 -8.49 24.34 14.84
N ASN A 152 -9.39 23.44 15.21
CA ASN A 152 -9.31 22.63 16.45
C ASN A 152 -8.70 21.24 16.20
N TRP A 153 -7.66 21.19 15.36
CA TRP A 153 -6.97 19.95 14.99
C TRP A 153 -6.41 19.17 16.18
N PHE A 154 -6.03 19.86 17.27
CA PHE A 154 -5.33 19.27 18.43
C PHE A 154 -6.23 18.39 19.31
N ASP A 155 -7.56 18.46 19.14
CA ASP A 155 -8.53 17.63 19.85
C ASP A 155 -8.63 16.23 19.17
N ASN A 156 -7.51 15.51 19.12
CA ASN A 156 -7.39 14.25 18.41
C ASN A 156 -8.02 13.07 19.18
N ASP A 157 -9.14 12.55 18.67
CA ASP A 157 -9.79 11.35 19.22
C ASP A 157 -9.65 10.12 18.31
N GLY A 158 -8.71 10.13 17.34
CA GLY A 158 -8.47 8.94 16.53
C GLY A 158 -7.57 9.14 15.31
N PRO A 159 -7.02 8.05 14.76
CA PRO A 159 -6.04 8.12 13.66
C PRO A 159 -6.64 8.55 12.31
N HIS A 160 -7.98 8.56 12.18
CA HIS A 160 -8.67 8.73 10.90
C HIS A 160 -8.39 10.11 10.26
N GLY A 161 -8.60 11.20 11.00
CA GLY A 161 -8.35 12.55 10.50
C GLY A 161 -6.89 12.79 10.12
N THR A 162 -5.95 12.26 10.89
CA THR A 162 -4.50 12.28 10.56
C THR A 162 -4.23 11.61 9.22
N HIS A 163 -4.81 10.44 8.98
CA HIS A 163 -4.64 9.70 7.73
C HIS A 163 -5.25 10.45 6.52
N VAL A 164 -6.46 11.00 6.69
CA VAL A 164 -7.14 11.79 5.66
C VAL A 164 -6.34 13.05 5.31
N ALA A 165 -5.92 13.82 6.33
CA ALA A 165 -5.10 15.02 6.12
C ALA A 165 -3.73 14.70 5.51
N GLY A 166 -3.11 13.57 5.89
CA GLY A 166 -1.85 13.11 5.30
C GLY A 166 -1.98 12.81 3.81
N THR A 167 -3.07 12.14 3.41
CA THR A 167 -3.40 11.88 2.00
C THR A 167 -3.55 13.18 1.21
N ILE A 168 -4.20 14.19 1.80
CA ILE A 168 -4.42 15.49 1.14
C ILE A 168 -3.11 16.29 1.06
N GLY A 169 -2.37 16.42 2.16
CA GLY A 169 -1.36 17.46 2.30
C GLY A 169 -0.19 17.13 3.23
N ALA A 170 0.21 15.85 3.36
CA ALA A 170 1.53 15.54 3.89
C ALA A 170 2.62 16.29 3.08
N ALA A 171 3.69 16.67 3.77
CA ALA A 171 4.74 17.51 3.21
C ALA A 171 5.75 16.70 2.40
N ASP A 172 6.28 17.25 1.32
CA ASP A 172 7.48 16.71 0.66
C ASP A 172 8.72 17.11 1.48
N ASN A 173 9.21 16.20 2.34
CA ASN A 173 10.17 16.51 3.40
C ASN A 173 11.22 15.40 3.66
N ASN A 174 11.29 14.38 2.81
CA ASN A 174 12.18 13.21 2.91
C ASN A 174 11.88 12.20 4.03
N LEU A 175 10.74 12.31 4.72
CA LEU A 175 10.23 11.28 5.63
C LEU A 175 8.75 10.99 5.33
N GLY A 176 8.18 10.00 5.99
CA GLY A 176 6.74 9.76 5.94
C GLY A 176 6.24 9.42 4.54
N VAL A 177 5.16 10.09 4.14
CA VAL A 177 4.53 9.96 2.83
C VAL A 177 4.39 11.32 2.15
N VAL A 178 4.09 11.34 0.86
CA VAL A 178 3.77 12.57 0.15
C VAL A 178 2.26 12.72 -0.04
N GLY A 179 1.72 13.91 0.26
CA GLY A 179 0.32 14.23 0.03
C GLY A 179 0.02 14.52 -1.45
N MET A 180 -1.25 14.54 -1.81
CA MET A 180 -1.68 14.90 -3.18
C MET A 180 -1.43 16.37 -3.50
N ALA A 181 -1.58 17.25 -2.51
CA ALA A 181 -1.34 18.68 -2.57
C ALA A 181 -0.29 19.07 -1.52
N LEU A 182 0.98 19.02 -1.93
CA LEU A 182 2.17 19.07 -1.07
C LEU A 182 2.11 20.19 -0.02
N GLY A 183 1.86 19.82 1.24
CA GLY A 183 1.82 20.77 2.36
C GLY A 183 0.77 21.89 2.24
N VAL A 184 -0.31 21.67 1.48
CA VAL A 184 -1.38 22.64 1.26
C VAL A 184 -1.95 23.19 2.58
N ALA A 185 -2.39 24.45 2.57
CA ALA A 185 -3.03 25.04 3.73
C ALA A 185 -4.30 24.27 4.12
N MET A 186 -4.42 23.93 5.40
CA MET A 186 -5.55 23.17 5.92
C MET A 186 -6.23 23.88 7.10
N HIS A 187 -7.55 23.74 7.15
CA HIS A 187 -8.35 24.08 8.33
C HIS A 187 -9.04 22.82 8.82
N ILE A 188 -8.71 22.37 10.03
CA ILE A 188 -9.26 21.12 10.56
C ILE A 188 -10.41 21.45 11.49
N ILE A 189 -11.53 20.79 11.27
CA ILE A 189 -12.68 20.84 12.16
C ILE A 189 -12.95 19.44 12.67
N LYS A 190 -12.75 19.25 13.96
CA LYS A 190 -13.15 18.02 14.63
C LYS A 190 -14.66 17.98 14.80
N VAL A 191 -15.28 16.90 14.33
CA VAL A 191 -16.73 16.63 14.51
C VAL A 191 -17.03 15.26 15.12
N PHE A 192 -16.07 14.33 15.09
CA PHE A 192 -16.24 13.03 15.72
C PHE A 192 -15.87 13.09 17.20
N ASN A 193 -16.66 12.44 18.04
CA ASN A 193 -16.31 12.15 19.43
C ASN A 193 -15.40 10.91 19.54
N GLU A 194 -15.00 10.56 20.77
CA GLU A 194 -14.18 9.39 21.10
C GLU A 194 -14.74 8.04 20.60
N SER A 195 -16.05 7.96 20.34
CA SER A 195 -16.69 6.76 19.79
C SER A 195 -16.77 6.75 18.27
N GLY A 196 -16.17 7.72 17.58
CA GLY A 196 -16.07 7.77 16.12
C GLY A 196 -17.36 8.18 15.40
N TRP A 197 -18.27 8.89 16.07
CA TRP A 197 -19.51 9.42 15.47
C TRP A 197 -19.73 10.89 15.85
N GLY A 198 -20.52 11.62 15.06
CA GLY A 198 -20.85 13.03 15.26
C GLY A 198 -22.29 13.34 14.82
N TYR A 199 -22.84 14.49 15.22
CA TYR A 199 -24.18 14.88 14.80
C TYR A 199 -24.16 15.67 13.49
N SER A 200 -25.23 15.54 12.70
CA SER A 200 -25.38 16.34 11.48
C SER A 200 -25.48 17.85 11.73
N SER A 201 -25.88 18.27 12.93
CA SER A 201 -25.81 19.68 13.35
C SER A 201 -24.38 20.19 13.44
N ASP A 202 -23.47 19.34 13.92
CA ASP A 202 -22.05 19.68 14.04
C ASP A 202 -21.41 19.77 12.64
N LEU A 203 -21.83 18.90 11.72
CA LEU A 203 -21.44 18.97 10.30
C LEU A 203 -21.94 20.26 9.62
N ALA A 204 -23.19 20.65 9.88
CA ALA A 204 -23.73 21.90 9.37
C ALA A 204 -22.94 23.12 9.89
N GLN A 205 -22.62 23.15 11.18
CA GLN A 205 -21.79 24.20 11.77
C GLN A 205 -20.37 24.18 11.21
N ALA A 206 -19.80 22.99 10.99
CA ALA A 206 -18.46 22.84 10.43
C ALA A 206 -18.37 23.44 9.02
N ALA A 207 -19.40 23.29 8.18
CA ALA A 207 -19.43 23.92 6.86
C ALA A 207 -19.31 25.45 6.95
N ASP A 208 -20.04 26.08 7.87
CA ASP A 208 -19.97 27.53 8.09
C ASP A 208 -18.59 27.98 8.61
N LEU A 209 -17.99 27.19 9.51
CA LEU A 209 -16.64 27.43 10.03
C LEU A 209 -15.58 27.28 8.92
N CYS A 210 -15.73 26.32 8.00
CA CYS A 210 -14.89 26.20 6.82
C CYS A 210 -14.99 27.43 5.92
N SER A 211 -16.20 27.96 5.67
CA SER A 211 -16.40 29.21 4.94
C SER A 211 -15.70 30.38 5.63
N GLN A 212 -15.88 30.52 6.95
CA GLN A 212 -15.25 31.60 7.73
C GLN A 212 -13.72 31.50 7.74
N ALA A 213 -13.17 30.29 7.70
CA ALA A 213 -11.74 30.05 7.55
C ALA A 213 -11.21 30.34 6.15
N GLY A 214 -12.08 30.66 5.17
CA GLY A 214 -11.72 30.94 3.79
C GLY A 214 -11.26 29.69 3.03
N ALA A 215 -11.80 28.52 3.37
CA ALA A 215 -11.52 27.31 2.61
C ALA A 215 -12.18 27.35 1.22
N ASN A 216 -11.49 26.76 0.24
CA ASN A 216 -12.00 26.59 -1.11
C ASN A 216 -12.62 25.20 -1.31
N ILE A 217 -12.11 24.21 -0.56
CA ILE A 217 -12.51 22.81 -0.64
C ILE A 217 -12.88 22.36 0.77
N ILE A 218 -13.99 21.64 0.90
CA ILE A 218 -14.31 20.85 2.08
C ILE A 218 -14.10 19.38 1.70
N SER A 219 -13.33 18.65 2.51
CA SER A 219 -13.17 17.20 2.42
C SER A 219 -13.75 16.53 3.66
N MET A 220 -14.60 15.53 3.45
CA MET A 220 -15.27 14.80 4.53
C MET A 220 -15.29 13.30 4.23
N SER A 221 -14.44 12.54 4.93
CA SER A 221 -14.38 11.08 4.80
C SER A 221 -15.37 10.43 5.78
N LEU A 222 -16.64 10.82 5.67
CA LEU A 222 -17.69 10.42 6.60
C LEU A 222 -19.02 10.24 5.87
N GLY A 223 -19.96 9.60 6.57
CA GLY A 223 -21.33 9.40 6.10
C GLY A 223 -22.22 8.96 7.24
N GLY A 224 -23.51 8.83 6.95
CA GLY A 224 -24.51 8.43 7.94
C GLY A 224 -25.85 8.13 7.30
N GLY A 225 -26.75 7.54 8.08
CA GLY A 225 -28.10 7.23 7.63
C GLY A 225 -29.00 8.46 7.63
N GLY A 226 -29.64 8.72 6.49
CA GLY A 226 -30.69 9.73 6.34
C GLY A 226 -30.17 11.15 6.08
N SER A 227 -30.96 11.92 5.33
CA SER A 227 -30.70 13.33 5.03
C SER A 227 -31.53 14.25 5.91
N ASN A 228 -31.00 15.42 6.25
CA ASN A 228 -31.78 16.51 6.83
C ASN A 228 -31.51 17.83 6.08
N SER A 229 -32.48 18.75 6.10
CA SER A 229 -32.37 20.01 5.37
C SER A 229 -31.33 20.97 5.94
N THR A 230 -31.06 20.92 7.25
CA THR A 230 -30.10 21.83 7.90
C THR A 230 -28.69 21.59 7.38
N GLU A 231 -28.24 20.34 7.42
CA GLU A 231 -26.95 19.91 6.91
C GLU A 231 -26.85 20.11 5.39
N SER A 232 -27.88 19.70 4.65
CA SER A 232 -27.92 19.87 3.19
C SER A 232 -27.80 21.33 2.77
N ASN A 233 -28.50 22.25 3.45
CA ASN A 233 -28.43 23.68 3.17
C ASN A 233 -27.04 24.26 3.49
N ALA A 234 -26.37 23.82 4.55
CA ALA A 234 -25.06 24.32 4.93
C ALA A 234 -24.00 24.02 3.85
N PHE A 235 -23.94 22.78 3.37
CA PHE A 235 -23.04 22.41 2.27
C PHE A 235 -23.48 22.99 0.91
N ALA A 236 -24.79 23.15 0.69
CA ALA A 236 -25.29 23.87 -0.49
C ALA A 236 -24.84 25.34 -0.49
N ASN A 237 -24.83 26.01 0.67
CA ASN A 237 -24.35 27.38 0.78
C ASN A 237 -22.85 27.50 0.45
N PHE A 238 -22.03 26.57 0.96
CA PHE A 238 -20.60 26.52 0.64
C PHE A 238 -20.36 26.34 -0.87
N THR A 239 -21.09 25.41 -1.51
CA THR A 239 -20.97 25.16 -2.95
C THR A 239 -21.51 26.31 -3.80
N ASN A 240 -22.63 26.91 -3.42
CA ASN A 240 -23.19 28.11 -4.08
C ASN A 240 -22.27 29.32 -3.99
N ALA A 241 -21.42 29.40 -2.95
CA ALA A 241 -20.38 30.42 -2.82
C ALA A 241 -19.11 30.12 -3.66
N GLY A 242 -19.13 29.05 -4.48
CA GLY A 242 -18.03 28.65 -5.35
C GLY A 242 -17.04 27.65 -4.74
N GLY A 243 -17.33 27.14 -3.54
CA GLY A 243 -16.54 26.10 -2.92
C GLY A 243 -16.81 24.70 -3.49
N LEU A 244 -15.87 23.78 -3.33
CA LEU A 244 -16.03 22.36 -3.68
C LEU A 244 -16.24 21.54 -2.41
N VAL A 245 -17.24 20.66 -2.39
CA VAL A 245 -17.43 19.68 -1.31
C VAL A 245 -17.14 18.28 -1.86
N VAL A 246 -16.26 17.55 -1.19
CA VAL A 246 -15.93 16.15 -1.47
C VAL A 246 -16.32 15.32 -0.26
N ALA A 247 -17.22 14.36 -0.45
CA ALA A 247 -17.69 13.47 0.60
C ALA A 247 -17.54 12.00 0.17
N ALA A 248 -17.25 11.12 1.13
CA ALA A 248 -17.21 9.68 0.87
C ALA A 248 -18.60 9.14 0.50
N ALA A 249 -18.64 8.16 -0.41
CA ALA A 249 -19.90 7.54 -0.86
C ALA A 249 -20.57 6.64 0.21
N GLY A 250 -19.80 6.18 1.19
CA GLY A 250 -20.23 5.23 2.22
C GLY A 250 -19.65 3.82 2.02
N ASN A 251 -19.61 3.05 3.11
CA ASN A 251 -18.95 1.73 3.17
C ASN A 251 -19.94 0.57 3.38
N ASP A 252 -21.24 0.83 3.31
CA ASP A 252 -22.27 -0.18 3.57
C ASP A 252 -22.52 -1.12 2.37
N GLY A 253 -21.95 -0.80 1.20
CA GLY A 253 -22.06 -1.61 -0.02
C GLY A 253 -23.28 -1.30 -0.91
N TRP A 254 -23.94 -0.16 -0.66
CA TRP A 254 -25.12 0.31 -1.39
C TRP A 254 -24.81 1.70 -1.95
N CYS A 255 -24.95 1.86 -3.26
CA CYS A 255 -24.88 3.16 -3.95
C CYS A 255 -26.27 3.52 -4.46
#